data_AF-A0A922SAB9-F1
#
_entry.id   AF-A0A922SAB9-F1
#
_cell.length_a   1.000
_cell.length_b   1.000
_cell.length_c   1.000
_cell.angle_alpha   90.00
_cell.angle_beta   90.00
_cell.angle_gamma   90.00
#
_symmetry.space_group_name_H-M   'P 1'
#
loop_
_entity.id
_entity.type
_entity.pdbx_description
1 polymer ?
#
loop_
_entity_poly.entity_id
_entity_poly.type
_entity_poly.pdbx_seq_one_letter_code
_entity_poly.pdbx_strand_id
1 'polypeptide(L)'
;MPKVYNKGLHEGIPYHTVRFGEEPGCYQLHRPSQCRLKFPITKRPIHKCETLNKEIIMIPQTGNFRNLLVPKKKPNFYPAIMHKNEYDRLRKQAKIIPQEEQLAAMHAQEAAIQKAAKESEARKQQLKKNLKPQPGAEAATGTADPELEGPDQAAHTLSRAEMLRADCMQGPRLCNRIILASKCHAIRDAQITEKELIKKELDDEQKRLDAIMEENRQSAVKRAQEEEDRRHRLRLQNLAALKEQIQAHETAKIMEAERIEEESIRVNQANIAMQIDEAQKLKEKQYRQHKLKEMLDQGNAELLYYKQLQNEEERIMDLRIANFLKQKQERESKNKAEAEAIKAAKQKGIDHISKAQKAEQELKEELERIRNLKIQEDVEREYRRKERDAAIKRNKEMKQLHEARIQQINDIHRLIAREIAKDEQSFNNAARQNEEFIQKEKELDDKRKAQIERHRQAIMKQINDKERAR
;
A
#
# COMPACT_ATOMS: atom_id res chain seq x y z
N MET A 1 -59.08 16.17 24.85
CA MET A 1 -58.12 16.92 24.03
C MET A 1 -56.87 17.17 24.88
N PRO A 2 -55.69 16.69 24.46
CA PRO A 2 -54.50 16.63 25.31
C PRO A 2 -53.92 18.03 25.60
N LYS A 3 -53.47 18.22 26.84
CA LYS A 3 -52.78 19.42 27.33
C LYS A 3 -51.41 19.54 26.64
N VAL A 4 -51.24 20.56 25.81
CA VAL A 4 -49.95 20.90 25.22
C VAL A 4 -49.11 21.62 26.27
N TYR A 5 -48.06 20.95 26.73
CA TYR A 5 -46.98 21.55 27.50
C TYR A 5 -46.19 22.52 26.60
N ASN A 6 -46.35 23.82 26.82
CA ASN A 6 -45.42 24.82 26.29
C ASN A 6 -44.15 24.79 27.13
N LYS A 7 -43.23 23.87 26.84
CA LYS A 7 -41.82 24.04 27.22
C LYS A 7 -41.28 25.22 26.42
N GLY A 8 -40.83 26.28 27.09
CA GLY A 8 -40.16 27.40 26.46
C GLY A 8 -38.87 26.91 25.79
N LEU A 9 -38.82 26.99 24.46
CA LEU A 9 -37.66 26.60 23.64
C LEU A 9 -36.46 27.58 23.74
N HIS A 10 -36.32 28.31 24.85
CA HIS A 10 -35.26 29.32 25.01
C HIS A 10 -34.56 29.28 26.37
N GLU A 11 -34.56 28.15 27.07
CA GLU A 11 -33.62 27.94 28.17
C GLU A 11 -32.27 27.46 27.60
N GLY A 12 -31.25 28.33 27.61
CA GLY A 12 -29.85 27.93 27.40
C GLY A 12 -29.03 28.70 26.37
N ILE A 13 -29.49 29.82 25.80
CA ILE A 13 -28.70 30.56 24.80
C ILE A 13 -28.05 31.82 25.40
N PRO A 14 -26.72 31.98 25.33
CA PRO A 14 -25.99 33.06 26.00
C PRO A 14 -26.05 34.36 25.18
N TYR A 15 -27.15 35.12 25.27
CA TYR A 15 -27.30 36.41 24.53
C TYR A 15 -27.73 37.59 25.40
N HIS A 16 -27.18 37.73 26.62
CA HIS A 16 -27.48 38.88 27.49
C HIS A 16 -26.28 39.79 27.82
N THR A 17 -25.18 39.70 27.07
CA THR A 17 -23.98 40.54 27.29
C THR A 17 -23.51 41.27 26.03
N VAL A 18 -24.39 41.96 25.31
CA VAL A 18 -24.00 42.79 24.16
C VAL A 18 -24.52 44.22 24.34
N ARG A 19 -23.59 45.19 24.31
CA ARG A 19 -23.86 46.63 24.50
C ARG A 19 -24.56 47.26 23.30
N PHE A 20 -25.36 48.28 23.63
CA PHE A 20 -26.22 49.11 22.80
C PHE A 20 -25.53 49.76 21.59
N GLY A 21 -26.24 49.79 20.46
CA GLY A 21 -25.94 50.63 19.30
C GLY A 21 -27.22 51.35 18.84
N GLU A 22 -27.11 52.63 18.52
CA GLU A 22 -28.23 53.59 18.32
C GLU A 22 -28.81 53.62 16.89
N GLU A 23 -28.62 52.58 16.07
CA GLU A 23 -29.11 52.61 14.68
C GLU A 23 -30.49 51.95 14.50
N PRO A 24 -31.49 52.67 13.93
CA PRO A 24 -32.81 52.12 13.67
C PRO A 24 -32.74 51.02 12.57
N GLY A 25 -33.04 49.79 12.96
CA GLY A 25 -33.10 48.62 12.06
C GLY A 25 -32.12 47.49 12.37
N CYS A 26 -31.25 47.62 13.37
CA CYS A 26 -30.43 46.51 13.85
C CYS A 26 -31.23 45.62 14.82
N TYR A 27 -31.62 44.42 14.37
CA TYR A 27 -32.16 43.40 15.26
C TYR A 27 -31.07 42.92 16.22
N GLN A 28 -31.38 42.92 17.52
CA GLN A 28 -30.45 42.79 18.66
C GLN A 28 -29.63 41.48 18.74
N LEU A 29 -29.84 40.53 17.83
CA LEU A 29 -29.25 39.18 17.89
C LEU A 29 -28.20 38.91 16.80
N HIS A 30 -28.27 39.57 15.65
CA HIS A 30 -27.32 39.42 14.52
C HIS A 30 -27.69 40.38 13.39
N ARG A 31 -26.72 40.70 12.52
CA ARG A 31 -27.00 41.51 11.32
C ARG A 31 -27.88 40.73 10.33
N PRO A 32 -28.80 41.40 9.61
CA PRO A 32 -29.68 40.76 8.63
C PRO A 32 -28.95 39.89 7.58
N SER A 33 -27.75 40.27 7.18
CA SER A 33 -26.88 39.53 6.25
C SER A 33 -26.31 38.22 6.83
N GLN A 34 -26.33 38.04 8.15
CA GLN A 34 -25.79 36.89 8.86
C GLN A 34 -26.88 35.89 9.29
N CYS A 35 -28.17 36.21 9.05
CA CYS A 35 -29.28 35.32 9.40
C CYS A 35 -29.53 34.28 8.31
N ARG A 36 -29.45 33.00 8.68
CA ARG A 36 -29.83 31.88 7.80
C ARG A 36 -31.29 31.44 7.97
N LEU A 37 -32.04 32.07 8.88
CA LEU A 37 -33.42 31.69 9.17
C LEU A 37 -34.37 32.20 8.08
N LYS A 38 -35.25 31.31 7.64
CA LYS A 38 -36.26 31.56 6.60
C LYS A 38 -37.66 31.34 7.17
N PHE A 39 -38.65 32.10 6.71
CA PHE A 39 -40.04 31.88 7.05
C PHE A 39 -40.45 30.45 6.64
N PRO A 40 -41.07 29.65 7.54
CA PRO A 40 -41.40 28.25 7.25
C PRO A 40 -42.30 28.06 6.02
N ILE A 41 -43.23 28.99 5.81
CA ILE A 41 -44.26 28.90 4.76
C ILE A 41 -43.71 29.37 3.40
N THR A 42 -42.86 30.39 3.37
CA THR A 42 -42.45 31.06 2.12
C THR A 42 -40.98 30.86 1.75
N LYS A 43 -40.19 30.21 2.60
CA LYS A 43 -38.73 29.97 2.45
C LYS A 43 -37.90 31.23 2.18
N ARG A 44 -38.44 32.42 2.44
CA ARG A 44 -37.76 33.72 2.31
C ARG A 44 -37.04 34.09 3.60
N PRO A 45 -35.92 34.83 3.54
CA PRO A 45 -35.22 35.28 4.75
C PRO A 45 -36.16 36.05 5.67
N ILE A 46 -36.03 35.85 6.98
CA ILE A 46 -36.89 36.50 7.98
C ILE A 46 -36.66 38.01 8.00
N HIS A 47 -35.41 38.44 7.79
CA HIS A 47 -35.07 39.85 7.73
C HIS A 47 -35.30 40.43 6.35
N LYS A 48 -35.85 41.64 6.33
CA LYS A 48 -36.12 42.41 5.13
C LYS A 48 -34.84 43.08 4.64
N CYS A 49 -33.92 42.31 4.05
CA CYS A 49 -32.61 42.79 3.56
C CYS A 49 -32.67 43.48 2.19
N GLU A 50 -33.81 43.39 1.48
CA GLU A 50 -33.97 44.00 0.17
C GLU A 50 -34.65 45.37 0.32
N THR A 51 -33.92 46.44 -0.01
CA THR A 51 -34.52 47.72 -0.39
C THR A 51 -35.30 47.50 -1.69
N LEU A 52 -36.57 47.15 -1.53
CA LEU A 52 -37.45 46.91 -2.68
C LEU A 52 -37.56 48.18 -3.52
N ASN A 53 -37.18 48.11 -4.79
CA ASN A 53 -37.47 49.13 -5.79
C ASN A 53 -38.98 49.40 -5.76
N LYS A 54 -39.35 50.61 -5.33
CA LYS A 54 -40.72 51.10 -5.33
C LYS A 54 -40.94 51.76 -6.68
N GLU A 55 -41.91 51.28 -7.45
CA GLU A 55 -42.32 51.93 -8.68
C GLU A 55 -43.05 53.23 -8.31
N ILE A 56 -42.41 54.36 -8.62
CA ILE A 56 -42.95 55.71 -8.43
C ILE A 56 -43.29 56.24 -9.81
N ILE A 57 -44.56 56.57 -10.03
CA ILE A 57 -45.02 57.20 -11.27
C ILE A 57 -45.24 58.69 -10.97
N MET A 58 -44.69 59.54 -11.83
CA MET A 58 -44.86 60.99 -11.76
C MET A 58 -46.11 61.37 -12.54
N ILE A 59 -47.10 61.92 -11.84
CA ILE A 59 -48.32 62.45 -12.48
C ILE A 59 -48.23 63.98 -12.50
N PRO A 60 -48.38 64.62 -13.67
CA PRO A 60 -48.40 66.08 -13.75
C PRO A 60 -49.67 66.62 -13.07
N GLN A 61 -49.49 67.55 -12.13
CA GLN A 61 -50.54 68.39 -11.56
C GLN A 61 -50.16 69.85 -11.82
N THR A 62 -51.13 70.79 -11.84
CA THR A 62 -50.89 72.19 -12.21
C THR A 62 -49.70 72.79 -11.44
N GLY A 63 -48.58 72.99 -12.15
CA GLY A 63 -47.34 73.58 -11.63
C GLY A 63 -46.33 72.62 -10.98
N ASN A 64 -46.62 71.33 -10.78
CA ASN A 64 -45.63 70.38 -10.25
C ASN A 64 -45.95 68.90 -10.54
N PHE A 65 -44.94 68.05 -10.48
CA PHE A 65 -45.12 66.60 -10.62
C PHE A 65 -45.35 65.96 -9.25
N ARG A 66 -46.46 65.22 -9.09
CA ARG A 66 -46.74 64.45 -7.88
C ARG A 66 -46.22 63.02 -8.04
N ASN A 67 -45.36 62.61 -7.12
CA ASN A 67 -44.88 61.23 -7.02
C ASN A 67 -45.97 60.36 -6.39
N LEU A 68 -46.56 59.45 -7.17
CA LEU A 68 -47.50 58.45 -6.67
C LEU A 68 -46.84 57.09 -6.58
N LEU A 69 -46.95 56.49 -5.39
CA LEU A 69 -46.49 55.14 -5.13
C LEU A 69 -47.52 54.15 -5.68
N VAL A 70 -47.13 53.31 -6.65
CA VAL A 70 -48.03 52.30 -7.21
C VAL A 70 -48.20 51.15 -6.21
N PRO A 71 -49.45 50.80 -5.80
CA PRO A 71 -49.69 49.66 -4.94
C PRO A 71 -49.24 48.35 -5.61
N LYS A 72 -48.50 47.52 -4.89
CA LYS A 72 -48.01 46.23 -5.43
C LYS A 72 -49.17 45.26 -5.62
N LYS A 73 -49.23 44.62 -6.80
CA LYS A 73 -50.17 43.51 -7.08
C LYS A 73 -49.83 42.22 -6.32
N LYS A 74 -48.57 42.07 -5.88
CA LYS A 74 -48.11 40.89 -5.11
C LYS A 74 -48.31 41.14 -3.61
N PRO A 75 -48.89 40.19 -2.85
CA PRO A 75 -49.12 40.36 -1.42
C PRO A 75 -47.81 40.53 -0.66
N ASN A 76 -47.83 41.37 0.38
CA ASN A 76 -46.70 41.55 1.28
C ASN A 76 -46.67 40.38 2.29
N PHE A 77 -45.63 39.56 2.23
CA PHE A 77 -45.49 38.36 3.06
C PHE A 77 -44.78 38.62 4.40
N TYR A 78 -44.33 39.86 4.65
CA TYR A 78 -43.73 40.23 5.93
C TYR A 78 -44.81 40.74 6.88
N PRO A 79 -44.87 40.25 8.13
CA PRO A 79 -45.84 40.72 9.10
C PRO A 79 -45.60 42.21 9.40
N ALA A 80 -46.66 43.01 9.28
CA ALA A 80 -46.67 44.39 9.75
C ALA A 80 -47.30 44.42 11.14
N ILE A 81 -46.58 44.95 12.12
CA ILE A 81 -47.12 45.15 13.47
C ILE A 81 -47.96 46.43 13.42
N MET A 82 -49.27 46.32 13.65
CA MET A 82 -50.21 47.43 13.71
C MET A 82 -50.81 47.50 15.11
N HIS A 83 -51.04 48.72 15.62
CA HIS A 83 -51.75 48.90 16.88
C HIS A 83 -53.19 48.39 16.77
N LYS A 84 -53.66 47.68 17.81
CA LYS A 84 -55.00 47.09 17.85
C LYS A 84 -56.12 48.10 17.56
N ASN A 85 -55.96 49.33 18.04
CA ASN A 85 -56.92 50.42 17.79
C ASN A 85 -57.04 50.79 16.30
N GLU A 86 -55.92 50.81 15.57
CA GLU A 86 -55.93 51.06 14.12
C GLU A 86 -56.53 49.89 13.35
N TYR A 87 -56.20 48.66 13.76
CA TYR A 87 -56.78 47.46 13.18
C TYR A 87 -58.30 47.43 13.31
N ASP A 88 -58.81 47.72 14.52
CA ASP A 88 -60.25 47.72 14.78
C ASP A 88 -60.97 48.85 14.04
N ARG A 89 -60.34 50.03 13.90
CA ARG A 89 -60.85 51.13 13.08
C ARG A 89 -60.98 50.71 11.61
N LEU A 90 -59.91 50.16 11.02
CA LEU A 90 -59.90 49.72 9.63
C LEU A 90 -60.90 48.58 9.40
N ARG A 91 -61.03 47.65 10.36
CA ARG A 91 -62.01 46.56 10.32
C ARG A 91 -63.44 47.05 10.29
N LYS A 92 -63.76 48.10 11.06
CA LYS A 92 -65.09 48.73 11.03
C LYS A 92 -65.37 49.43 9.70
N GLN A 93 -64.38 50.10 9.13
CA GLN A 93 -64.51 50.80 7.83
C GLN A 93 -64.59 49.83 6.64
N ALA A 94 -63.94 48.67 6.76
CA ALA A 94 -63.95 47.63 5.73
C ALA A 94 -65.23 46.78 5.71
N LYS A 95 -66.16 46.97 6.67
CA LYS A 95 -67.43 46.27 6.67
C LYS A 95 -68.30 46.82 5.52
N ILE A 96 -68.44 46.04 4.46
CA ILE A 96 -69.34 46.34 3.35
C ILE A 96 -70.77 46.15 3.87
N ILE A 97 -71.50 47.25 4.03
CA ILE A 97 -72.90 47.23 4.46
C ILE A 97 -73.75 46.85 3.24
N PRO A 98 -74.57 45.78 3.32
CA PRO A 98 -75.47 45.40 2.23
C PRO A 98 -76.56 46.46 2.02
N GLN A 99 -77.03 46.60 0.78
CA GLN A 99 -77.95 47.66 0.35
C GLN A 99 -79.26 47.69 1.17
N GLU A 100 -79.74 46.54 1.62
CA GLU A 100 -80.94 46.40 2.45
C GLU A 100 -80.78 47.06 3.84
N GLU A 101 -79.60 46.93 4.45
CA GLU A 101 -79.31 47.48 5.78
C GLU A 101 -79.13 49.01 5.71
N GLN A 102 -78.66 49.54 4.57
CA GLN A 102 -78.65 50.99 4.30
C GLN A 102 -80.05 51.57 4.13
N LEU A 103 -80.93 50.89 3.39
CA LEU A 103 -82.31 51.34 3.19
C LEU A 103 -83.10 51.31 4.50
N ALA A 104 -82.91 50.28 5.33
CA ALA A 104 -83.53 50.21 6.65
C ALA A 104 -83.07 51.35 7.58
N ALA A 105 -81.79 51.71 7.55
CA ALA A 105 -81.26 52.84 8.32
C ALA A 105 -81.83 54.19 7.84
N MET A 106 -81.95 54.39 6.51
CA MET A 106 -82.59 55.59 5.95
C MET A 106 -84.06 55.70 6.35
N HIS A 107 -84.84 54.63 6.25
CA HIS A 107 -86.24 54.62 6.65
C HIS A 107 -86.43 54.87 8.16
N ALA A 108 -85.54 54.34 9.00
CA ALA A 108 -85.56 54.61 10.44
C ALA A 108 -85.27 56.09 10.75
N GLN A 109 -84.33 56.70 10.01
CA GLN A 109 -84.00 58.11 10.15
C GLN A 109 -85.14 59.03 9.67
N GLU A 110 -85.76 58.71 8.53
CA GLU A 110 -86.94 59.42 8.03
C GLU A 110 -88.12 59.33 8.99
N ALA A 111 -88.38 58.16 9.57
CA ALA A 111 -89.45 57.96 10.56
C ALA A 111 -89.22 58.80 11.82
N ALA A 112 -87.96 58.94 12.28
CA ALA A 112 -87.60 59.79 13.41
C ALA A 112 -87.82 61.28 13.11
N ILE A 113 -87.42 61.73 11.91
CA ILE A 113 -87.63 63.12 11.46
C ILE A 113 -89.13 63.42 11.35
N GLN A 114 -89.92 62.50 10.80
CA GLN A 114 -91.37 62.67 10.68
C GLN A 114 -92.08 62.73 12.03
N LYS A 115 -91.63 61.96 13.04
CA LYS A 115 -92.16 62.06 14.41
C LYS A 115 -91.86 63.42 15.03
N ALA A 116 -90.61 63.89 14.93
CA ALA A 116 -90.21 65.20 15.45
C ALA A 116 -90.95 66.36 14.74
N ALA A 117 -91.18 66.24 13.43
CA ALA A 117 -91.95 67.22 12.66
C ALA A 117 -93.42 67.28 13.13
N LYS A 118 -94.07 66.13 13.33
CA LYS A 118 -95.46 66.06 13.83
C LYS A 118 -95.60 66.65 15.24
N GLU A 119 -94.64 66.40 16.13
CA GLU A 119 -94.63 66.99 17.48
C GLU A 119 -94.43 68.52 17.43
N SER A 120 -93.57 69.02 16.55
CA SER A 120 -93.37 70.45 16.33
C SER A 120 -94.60 71.14 15.74
N GLU A 121 -95.28 70.50 14.78
CA GLU A 121 -96.53 71.00 14.20
C GLU A 121 -97.67 71.03 15.23
N ALA A 122 -97.80 69.99 16.06
CA ALA A 122 -98.77 69.97 17.14
C ALA A 122 -98.55 71.13 18.13
N ARG A 123 -97.28 71.43 18.46
CA ARG A 123 -96.91 72.56 19.32
C ARG A 123 -97.22 73.91 18.67
N LYS A 124 -96.96 74.07 17.37
CA LYS A 124 -97.30 75.28 16.60
C LYS A 124 -98.81 75.49 16.50
N GLN A 125 -99.59 74.42 16.33
CA GLN A 125 -101.05 74.50 16.28
C GLN A 125 -101.64 74.87 17.66
N GLN A 126 -101.09 74.36 18.76
CA GLN A 126 -101.48 74.77 20.11
C GLN A 126 -101.15 76.25 20.38
N LEU A 127 -99.96 76.71 19.98
CA LEU A 127 -99.59 78.13 20.07
C LEU A 127 -100.52 79.03 19.24
N LYS A 128 -100.85 78.65 18.00
CA LYS A 128 -101.80 79.39 17.15
C LYS A 128 -103.22 79.45 17.73
N LYS A 129 -103.68 78.39 18.43
CA LYS A 129 -104.99 78.40 19.10
C LYS A 129 -105.00 79.29 20.36
N ASN A 130 -103.86 79.43 21.04
CA ASN A 130 -103.75 80.17 22.29
C ASN A 130 -103.44 81.68 22.11
N LEU A 131 -102.97 82.10 20.93
CA LEU A 131 -102.79 83.51 20.60
C LEU A 131 -104.09 84.13 20.08
N LYS A 132 -104.76 84.92 20.93
CA LYS A 132 -105.82 85.84 20.49
C LYS A 132 -105.16 86.97 19.64
N PRO A 133 -105.76 87.41 18.52
CA PRO A 133 -105.26 88.56 17.79
C PRO A 133 -105.38 89.82 18.66
N GLN A 134 -104.25 90.50 18.93
CA GLN A 134 -104.24 91.82 19.56
C GLN A 134 -104.63 92.88 18.51
N PRO A 135 -105.62 93.75 18.79
CA PRO A 135 -105.91 94.89 17.93
C PRO A 135 -104.80 95.94 18.12
N GLY A 136 -104.06 96.26 17.05
CA GLY A 136 -103.03 97.32 17.08
C GLY A 136 -101.74 97.01 16.31
N ALA A 137 -101.54 95.79 15.80
CA ALA A 137 -100.30 95.40 15.12
C ALA A 137 -100.20 95.83 13.65
N GLU A 138 -100.84 96.93 13.24
CA GLU A 138 -100.75 97.48 11.88
C GLU A 138 -100.27 98.94 11.80
N ALA A 139 -99.92 99.57 12.93
CA ALA A 139 -99.46 100.98 12.94
C ALA A 139 -98.01 101.17 13.42
N ALA A 140 -97.16 100.16 13.30
CA ALA A 140 -95.72 100.30 13.54
C ALA A 140 -94.97 100.74 12.27
N THR A 141 -95.36 101.88 11.71
CA THR A 141 -94.57 102.57 10.68
C THR A 141 -94.59 104.07 10.94
N GLY A 142 -93.50 104.52 11.55
CA GLY A 142 -92.97 105.88 11.39
C GLY A 142 -93.64 106.99 12.19
N THR A 143 -93.12 107.25 13.40
CA THR A 143 -92.54 108.53 13.86
C THR A 143 -92.28 108.40 15.36
N ALA A 144 -91.02 108.39 15.77
CA ALA A 144 -90.66 108.46 17.18
C ALA A 144 -90.96 109.88 17.68
N ASP A 145 -91.97 110.02 18.55
CA ASP A 145 -92.19 111.22 19.34
C ASP A 145 -91.06 111.36 20.39
N PRO A 146 -90.28 112.46 20.39
CA PRO A 146 -89.24 112.70 21.39
C PRO A 146 -89.79 113.02 22.79
N GLU A 147 -91.11 113.04 22.99
CA GLU A 147 -91.75 113.26 24.29
C GLU A 147 -91.99 111.97 25.09
N LEU A 148 -91.69 110.80 24.52
CA LEU A 148 -91.79 109.48 25.19
C LEU A 148 -90.50 109.03 25.91
N GLU A 149 -89.40 109.77 25.79
CA GLU A 149 -88.24 109.67 26.70
C GLU A 149 -88.54 110.47 27.97
N GLY A 150 -89.43 109.92 28.80
CA GLY A 150 -90.00 110.58 29.97
C GLY A 150 -89.01 110.98 31.07
N PRO A 151 -89.51 111.63 32.15
CA PRO A 151 -88.72 112.20 33.26
C PRO A 151 -87.75 111.22 33.93
N ASP A 152 -87.94 109.91 33.79
CA ASP A 152 -87.10 108.88 34.42
C ASP A 152 -85.70 108.77 33.80
N GLN A 153 -85.53 108.94 32.49
CA GLN A 153 -84.19 108.95 31.86
C GLN A 153 -83.44 110.24 32.17
N ALA A 154 -84.16 111.37 32.16
CA ALA A 154 -83.65 112.65 32.62
C ALA A 154 -83.24 112.59 34.11
N ALA A 155 -84.06 111.98 34.97
CA ALA A 155 -83.75 111.80 36.39
C ALA A 155 -82.56 110.85 36.60
N HIS A 156 -82.47 109.74 35.86
CA HIS A 156 -81.34 108.83 35.94
C HIS A 156 -80.03 109.47 35.47
N THR A 157 -80.07 110.26 34.38
CA THR A 157 -78.88 110.97 33.88
C THR A 157 -78.43 112.06 34.85
N LEU A 158 -79.36 112.83 35.43
CA LEU A 158 -79.07 113.81 36.48
C LEU A 158 -78.50 113.14 37.74
N SER A 159 -79.14 112.08 38.23
CA SER A 159 -78.66 111.31 39.39
C SER A 159 -77.28 110.71 39.15
N ARG A 160 -77.01 110.16 37.95
CA ARG A 160 -75.67 109.68 37.58
C ARG A 160 -74.64 110.79 37.53
N ALA A 161 -75.00 111.96 36.99
CA ALA A 161 -74.12 113.12 36.98
C ALA A 161 -73.82 113.61 38.40
N GLU A 162 -74.80 113.59 39.30
CA GLU A 162 -74.63 113.89 40.72
C GLU A 162 -73.72 112.87 41.44
N MET A 163 -73.90 111.57 41.19
CA MET A 163 -73.02 110.52 41.72
C MET A 163 -71.58 110.70 41.24
N LEU A 164 -71.37 110.96 39.95
CA LEU A 164 -70.02 111.21 39.40
C LEU A 164 -69.38 112.47 40.01
N ARG A 165 -70.16 113.52 40.25
CA ARG A 165 -69.70 114.74 40.94
C ARG A 165 -69.30 114.41 42.39
N ALA A 166 -70.12 113.63 43.11
CA ALA A 166 -69.80 113.19 44.46
C ALA A 166 -68.52 112.33 44.49
N ASP A 167 -68.36 111.36 43.58
CA ASP A 167 -67.17 110.52 43.46
C ASP A 167 -65.89 111.31 43.11
N CYS A 168 -66.04 112.46 42.46
CA CYS A 168 -64.91 113.35 42.16
C CYS A 168 -64.42 114.17 43.36
N MET A 169 -65.21 114.25 44.43
CA MET A 169 -64.80 114.94 45.66
C MET A 169 -63.63 114.22 46.35
N GLN A 170 -62.80 114.96 47.09
CA GLN A 170 -61.58 114.41 47.69
C GLN A 170 -61.85 113.27 48.69
N GLY A 171 -62.91 113.36 49.50
CA GLY A 171 -63.27 112.34 50.49
C GLY A 171 -63.58 110.97 49.87
N PRO A 172 -64.54 110.86 48.93
CA PRO A 172 -64.84 109.62 48.21
C PRO A 172 -63.64 109.05 47.44
N ARG A 173 -62.79 109.89 46.83
CA ARG A 173 -61.55 109.42 46.19
C ARG A 173 -60.59 108.75 47.17
N LEU A 174 -60.42 109.31 48.37
CA LEU A 174 -59.59 108.70 49.41
C LEU A 174 -60.18 107.37 49.90
N CYS A 175 -61.50 107.31 50.08
CA CYS A 175 -62.20 106.07 50.43
C CYS A 175 -62.02 104.99 49.35
N ASN A 176 -62.19 105.34 48.07
CA ASN A 176 -61.97 104.43 46.94
C ASN A 176 -60.53 103.91 46.89
N ARG A 177 -59.53 104.73 47.22
CA ARG A 177 -58.13 104.29 47.35
C ARG A 177 -57.95 103.26 48.47
N ILE A 178 -58.57 103.48 49.63
CA ILE A 178 -58.54 102.53 50.77
C ILE A 178 -59.26 101.22 50.40
N ILE A 179 -60.43 101.31 49.77
CA ILE A 179 -61.18 100.14 49.29
C ILE A 179 -60.33 99.34 48.30
N LEU A 180 -59.65 99.99 47.35
CA LEU A 180 -58.77 99.31 46.40
C LEU A 180 -57.59 98.64 47.10
N ALA A 181 -56.94 99.32 48.05
CA ALA A 181 -55.85 98.74 48.83
C ALA A 181 -56.32 97.53 49.65
N SER A 182 -57.50 97.61 50.26
CA SER A 182 -58.14 96.51 51.00
C SER A 182 -58.44 95.31 50.08
N LYS A 183 -58.97 95.54 48.87
CA LYS A 183 -59.16 94.47 47.86
C LYS A 183 -57.84 93.82 47.47
N CYS A 184 -56.79 94.61 47.23
CA CYS A 184 -55.47 94.09 46.92
C CYS A 184 -54.87 93.27 48.07
N HIS A 185 -55.07 93.69 49.32
CA HIS A 185 -54.65 92.93 50.50
C HIS A 185 -55.41 91.61 50.62
N ALA A 186 -56.73 91.62 50.47
CA ALA A 186 -57.54 90.40 50.51
C ALA A 186 -57.11 89.38 49.43
N ILE A 187 -56.83 89.84 48.21
CA ILE A 187 -56.32 88.97 47.13
C ILE A 187 -54.92 88.44 47.48
N ARG A 188 -54.03 89.28 48.02
CA ARG A 188 -52.68 88.86 48.40
C ARG A 188 -52.71 87.82 49.51
N ASP A 189 -53.55 88.01 50.53
CA ASP A 189 -53.70 87.07 51.62
C ASP A 189 -54.24 85.72 51.11
N ALA A 190 -55.24 85.74 50.22
CA ALA A 190 -55.72 84.54 49.55
C ALA A 190 -54.61 83.83 48.77
N GLN A 191 -53.79 84.57 48.00
CA GLN A 191 -52.66 84.00 47.26
C GLN A 191 -51.57 83.40 48.18
N ILE A 192 -51.32 84.02 49.34
CA ILE A 192 -50.39 83.48 50.34
C ILE A 192 -50.93 82.14 50.87
N THR A 193 -52.21 82.08 51.24
CA THR A 193 -52.82 80.83 51.73
C THR A 193 -52.83 79.74 50.66
N GLU A 194 -53.11 80.08 49.40
CA GLU A 194 -53.04 79.14 48.27
C GLU A 194 -51.61 78.62 48.06
N LYS A 195 -50.61 79.51 48.11
CA LYS A 195 -49.20 79.11 47.99
C LYS A 195 -48.76 78.20 49.13
N GLU A 196 -49.23 78.44 50.35
CA GLU A 196 -48.96 77.57 51.49
C GLU A 196 -49.64 76.21 51.34
N LEU A 197 -50.87 76.16 50.82
CA LEU A 197 -51.56 74.91 50.53
C LEU A 197 -50.81 74.10 49.46
N ILE A 198 -50.43 74.73 48.35
CA ILE A 198 -49.66 74.08 47.28
C ILE A 198 -48.34 73.50 47.82
N LYS A 199 -47.64 74.24 48.68
CA LYS A 199 -46.42 73.74 49.32
C LYS A 199 -46.68 72.49 50.17
N LYS A 200 -47.74 72.50 50.99
CA LYS A 200 -48.10 71.34 51.80
C LYS A 200 -48.42 70.12 50.94
N GLU A 201 -49.19 70.30 49.86
CA GLU A 201 -49.52 69.22 48.92
C GLU A 201 -48.27 68.67 48.23
N LEU A 202 -47.34 69.54 47.82
CA LEU A 202 -46.05 69.13 47.24
C LEU A 202 -45.20 68.35 48.25
N ASP A 203 -45.11 68.81 49.49
CA ASP A 203 -44.34 68.14 50.55
C ASP A 203 -44.95 66.76 50.88
N ASP A 204 -46.28 66.64 50.87
CA ASP A 204 -46.96 65.37 51.13
C ASP A 204 -46.81 64.37 49.97
N GLU A 205 -46.87 64.82 48.72
CA GLU A 205 -46.54 63.97 47.56
C GLU A 205 -45.05 63.57 47.54
N GLN A 206 -44.13 64.46 47.94
CA GLN A 206 -42.72 64.09 48.09
C GLN A 206 -42.53 62.98 49.13
N LYS A 207 -43.15 63.12 50.32
CA LYS A 207 -43.11 62.06 51.35
C LYS A 207 -43.69 60.74 50.84
N ARG A 208 -44.77 60.79 50.06
CA ARG A 208 -45.38 59.59 49.46
C ARG A 208 -44.43 58.94 48.45
N LEU A 209 -43.78 59.72 47.58
CA LEU A 209 -42.80 59.21 46.62
C LEU A 209 -41.59 58.61 47.34
N ASP A 210 -41.08 59.26 48.39
CA ASP A 210 -39.98 58.74 49.20
C ASP A 210 -40.34 57.40 49.87
N ALA A 211 -41.57 57.26 50.37
CA ALA A 211 -42.05 56.00 50.93
C ALA A 211 -42.09 54.88 49.88
N ILE A 212 -42.59 55.17 48.66
CA ILE A 212 -42.61 54.21 47.55
C ILE A 212 -41.18 53.83 47.13
N MET A 213 -40.27 54.79 47.09
CA MET A 213 -38.86 54.55 46.75
C MET A 213 -38.17 53.67 47.79
N GLU A 214 -38.43 53.89 49.07
CA GLU A 214 -37.89 53.08 50.16
C GLU A 214 -38.47 51.65 50.14
N GLU A 215 -39.77 51.50 49.90
CA GLU A 215 -40.39 50.18 49.74
C GLU A 215 -39.80 49.41 48.55
N ASN A 216 -39.58 50.09 47.42
CA ASN A 216 -38.92 49.52 46.25
C ASN A 216 -37.47 49.11 46.57
N ARG A 217 -36.73 49.94 47.32
CA ARG A 217 -35.37 49.63 47.77
C ARG A 217 -35.35 48.39 48.66
N GLN A 218 -36.23 48.31 49.65
CA GLN A 218 -36.35 47.15 50.53
C GLN A 218 -36.73 45.89 49.75
N SER A 219 -37.67 45.99 48.82
CA SER A 219 -38.09 44.88 47.97
C SER A 219 -36.97 44.41 47.04
N ALA A 220 -36.12 45.32 46.54
CA ALA A 220 -34.94 44.97 45.76
C ALA A 220 -33.88 44.23 46.62
N VAL A 221 -33.64 44.70 47.85
CA VAL A 221 -32.73 44.04 48.80
C VAL A 221 -33.23 42.64 49.15
N LYS A 222 -34.51 42.48 49.47
CA LYS A 222 -35.11 41.16 49.75
C LYS A 222 -34.95 40.19 48.59
N ARG A 223 -35.25 40.63 47.35
CA ARG A 223 -35.04 39.80 46.15
C ARG A 223 -33.58 39.40 45.95
N ALA A 224 -32.63 40.30 46.25
CA ALA A 224 -31.21 39.98 46.17
C ALA A 224 -30.80 38.94 47.23
N GLN A 225 -31.30 39.06 48.46
CA GLN A 225 -31.06 38.09 49.53
C GLN A 225 -31.64 36.71 49.18
N GLU A 226 -32.88 36.65 48.70
CA GLU A 226 -33.52 35.40 48.28
C GLU A 226 -32.74 34.69 47.16
N GLU A 227 -32.21 35.44 46.20
CA GLU A 227 -31.40 34.88 45.12
C GLU A 227 -30.04 34.36 45.63
N GLU A 228 -29.39 35.06 46.57
CA GLU A 228 -28.16 34.59 47.22
C GLU A 228 -28.41 33.33 48.08
N ASP A 229 -29.52 33.28 48.82
CA ASP A 229 -29.93 32.10 49.57
C ASP A 229 -30.21 30.92 48.65
N ARG A 230 -30.88 31.15 47.51
CA ARG A 230 -31.11 30.14 46.49
C ARG A 230 -29.78 29.62 45.93
N ARG A 231 -28.84 30.49 45.60
CA ARG A 231 -27.49 30.12 45.14
C ARG A 231 -26.73 29.35 46.21
N HIS A 232 -26.86 29.72 47.48
CA HIS A 232 -26.26 29.01 48.59
C HIS A 232 -26.83 27.59 48.73
N ARG A 233 -28.16 27.44 48.68
CA ARG A 233 -28.82 26.12 48.70
C ARG A 233 -28.40 25.24 47.53
N LEU A 234 -28.32 25.79 46.32
CA LEU A 234 -27.83 25.06 45.14
C LEU A 234 -26.38 24.60 45.32
N ARG A 235 -25.51 25.45 45.88
CA ARG A 235 -24.12 25.06 46.20
C ARG A 235 -24.08 23.89 47.18
N LEU A 236 -24.89 23.92 48.23
CA LEU A 236 -24.97 22.82 49.20
C LEU A 236 -25.49 21.52 48.56
N GLN A 237 -26.51 21.60 47.71
CA GLN A 237 -27.03 20.44 46.97
C GLN A 237 -25.99 19.85 46.03
N ASN A 238 -25.29 20.69 45.26
CA ASN A 238 -24.21 20.25 44.38
C ASN A 238 -23.06 19.60 45.16
N LEU A 239 -22.71 20.16 46.33
CA LEU A 239 -21.68 19.59 47.20
C LEU A 239 -22.12 18.23 47.76
N ALA A 240 -23.38 18.08 48.16
CA ALA A 240 -23.93 16.80 48.61
C ALA A 240 -23.91 15.75 47.49
N ALA A 241 -24.35 16.11 46.28
CA ALA A 241 -24.30 15.23 45.12
C ALA A 241 -22.86 14.82 44.75
N LEU A 242 -21.90 15.74 44.85
CA LEU A 242 -20.49 15.42 44.61
C LEU A 242 -19.94 14.45 45.65
N LYS A 243 -20.30 14.62 46.93
CA LYS A 243 -19.93 13.67 47.99
C LYS A 243 -20.48 12.27 47.71
N GLU A 244 -21.75 12.18 47.30
CA GLU A 244 -22.38 10.91 46.92
C GLU A 244 -21.65 10.27 45.72
N GLN A 245 -21.29 11.06 44.71
CA GLN A 245 -20.51 10.57 43.57
C GLN A 245 -19.12 10.05 43.97
N ILE A 246 -18.43 10.74 44.87
CA ILE A 246 -17.12 10.31 45.40
C ILE A 246 -17.28 8.97 46.13
N GLN A 247 -18.27 8.86 47.01
CA GLN A 247 -18.54 7.61 47.73
C GLN A 247 -18.89 6.47 46.76
N ALA A 248 -19.75 6.72 45.77
CA ALA A 248 -20.09 5.73 44.75
C ALA A 248 -18.84 5.27 43.96
N HIS A 249 -17.96 6.21 43.60
CA HIS A 249 -16.71 5.88 42.92
C HIS A 249 -15.74 5.09 43.82
N GLU A 250 -15.61 5.44 45.10
CA GLU A 250 -14.80 4.69 46.07
C GLU A 250 -15.32 3.27 46.26
N THR A 251 -16.64 3.09 46.42
CA THR A 251 -17.24 1.74 46.51
C THR A 251 -17.02 0.93 45.24
N ALA A 252 -17.18 1.52 44.05
CA ALA A 252 -16.91 0.84 42.79
C ALA A 252 -15.44 0.43 42.66
N LYS A 253 -14.51 1.27 43.13
CA LYS A 253 -13.08 0.95 43.16
C LYS A 253 -12.76 -0.22 44.09
N ILE A 254 -13.41 -0.28 45.25
CA ILE A 254 -13.28 -1.40 46.19
C ILE A 254 -13.82 -2.69 45.56
N MET A 255 -15.02 -2.66 44.97
CA MET A 255 -15.62 -3.82 44.30
C MET A 255 -14.75 -4.37 43.17
N GLU A 256 -14.13 -3.50 42.36
CA GLU A 256 -13.23 -3.94 41.29
C GLU A 256 -11.92 -4.52 41.86
N ALA A 257 -11.40 -3.97 42.96
CA ALA A 257 -10.24 -4.55 43.64
C ALA A 257 -10.54 -5.95 44.18
N GLU A 258 -11.69 -6.15 44.83
CA GLU A 258 -12.16 -7.47 45.29
C GLU A 258 -12.31 -8.45 44.12
N ARG A 259 -12.89 -8.01 43.00
CA ARG A 259 -13.02 -8.83 41.79
C ARG A 259 -11.65 -9.26 41.25
N ILE A 260 -10.67 -8.36 41.17
CA ILE A 260 -9.32 -8.68 40.73
C ILE A 260 -8.66 -9.67 41.68
N GLU A 261 -8.84 -9.52 43.00
CA GLU A 261 -8.36 -10.47 43.99
C GLU A 261 -8.99 -11.86 43.79
N GLU A 262 -10.31 -11.94 43.61
CA GLU A 262 -11.00 -13.22 43.32
C GLU A 262 -10.52 -13.87 42.01
N GLU A 263 -10.33 -13.08 40.95
CA GLU A 263 -9.74 -13.56 39.69
C GLU A 263 -8.32 -14.07 39.91
N SER A 264 -7.50 -13.35 40.69
CA SER A 264 -6.14 -13.76 41.02
C SER A 264 -6.10 -15.08 41.81
N ILE A 265 -7.01 -15.26 42.77
CA ILE A 265 -7.16 -16.48 43.56
C ILE A 265 -7.53 -17.64 42.64
N ARG A 266 -8.50 -17.45 41.73
CA ARG A 266 -8.92 -18.47 40.76
C ARG A 266 -7.79 -18.87 39.80
N VAL A 267 -7.05 -17.90 39.27
CA VAL A 267 -5.88 -18.17 38.42
C VAL A 267 -4.81 -18.93 39.20
N ASN A 268 -4.52 -18.53 40.44
CA ASN A 268 -3.55 -19.23 41.27
C ASN A 268 -3.99 -20.68 41.57
N GLN A 269 -5.26 -20.91 41.90
CA GLN A 269 -5.81 -22.25 42.08
C GLN A 269 -5.69 -23.11 40.81
N ALA A 270 -5.99 -22.53 39.64
CA ALA A 270 -5.83 -23.22 38.35
C ALA A 270 -4.36 -23.57 38.07
N ASN A 271 -3.42 -22.67 38.37
CA ASN A 271 -1.99 -22.92 38.23
C ASN A 271 -1.51 -24.05 39.16
N ILE A 272 -1.96 -24.06 40.42
CA ILE A 272 -1.64 -25.15 41.36
C ILE A 272 -2.20 -26.49 40.84
N ALA A 273 -3.44 -26.52 40.35
CA ALA A 273 -4.03 -27.73 39.78
C ALA A 273 -3.24 -28.24 38.55
N MET A 274 -2.80 -27.33 37.67
CA MET A 274 -1.97 -27.67 36.52
C MET A 274 -0.61 -28.26 36.94
N GLN A 275 0.06 -27.66 37.92
CA GLN A 275 1.32 -28.18 38.46
C GLN A 275 1.17 -29.57 39.07
N ILE A 276 0.05 -29.84 39.75
CA ILE A 276 -0.26 -31.16 40.31
C ILE A 276 -0.44 -32.18 39.17
N ASP A 277 -1.21 -31.85 38.13
CA ASP A 277 -1.43 -32.73 36.97
C ASP A 277 -0.13 -33.00 36.20
N GLU A 278 0.71 -31.99 35.99
CA GLU A 278 2.04 -32.16 35.40
C GLU A 278 2.94 -33.07 36.23
N ALA A 279 2.95 -32.90 37.55
CA ALA A 279 3.70 -33.75 38.46
C ALA A 279 3.20 -35.21 38.42
N GLN A 280 1.89 -35.42 38.31
CA GLN A 280 1.30 -36.75 38.15
C GLN A 280 1.69 -37.40 36.82
N LYS A 281 1.58 -36.67 35.71
CA LYS A 281 2.01 -37.15 34.37
C LYS A 281 3.50 -37.49 34.35
N LEU A 282 4.34 -36.70 35.01
CA LEU A 282 5.77 -36.98 35.12
C LEU A 282 6.03 -38.26 35.92
N LYS A 283 5.35 -38.46 37.05
CA LYS A 283 5.42 -39.69 37.84
C LYS A 283 4.97 -40.90 37.03
N GLU A 284 3.86 -40.81 36.29
CA GLU A 284 3.41 -41.89 35.40
C GLU A 284 4.43 -42.20 34.31
N LYS A 285 5.03 -41.18 33.69
CA LYS A 285 6.06 -41.37 32.67
C LYS A 285 7.29 -42.08 33.25
N GLN A 286 7.75 -41.66 34.43
CA GLN A 286 8.85 -42.31 35.14
C GLN A 286 8.51 -43.77 35.47
N TYR A 287 7.30 -44.04 35.95
CA TYR A 287 6.85 -45.41 36.22
C TYR A 287 6.81 -46.27 34.95
N ARG A 288 6.29 -45.74 33.83
CA ARG A 288 6.30 -46.45 32.53
C ARG A 288 7.72 -46.70 32.03
N GLN A 289 8.62 -45.72 32.16
CA GLN A 289 10.03 -45.86 31.82
C GLN A 289 10.72 -46.93 32.66
N HIS A 290 10.46 -46.95 33.97
CA HIS A 290 11.00 -47.97 34.87
C HIS A 290 10.52 -49.36 34.47
N LYS A 291 9.22 -49.54 34.25
CA LYS A 291 8.64 -50.82 33.82
C LYS A 291 9.20 -51.28 32.47
N LEU A 292 9.38 -50.36 31.52
CA LEU A 292 10.00 -50.67 30.23
C LEU A 292 11.46 -51.11 30.39
N LYS A 293 12.21 -50.43 31.25
CA LYS A 293 13.60 -50.80 31.57
C LYS A 293 13.67 -52.19 32.19
N GLU A 294 12.82 -52.51 33.15
CA GLU A 294 12.76 -53.86 33.74
C GLU A 294 12.48 -54.94 32.69
N MET A 295 11.53 -54.70 31.77
CA MET A 295 11.26 -55.64 30.68
C MET A 295 12.44 -55.80 29.71
N LEU A 296 13.15 -54.71 29.40
CA LEU A 296 14.35 -54.76 28.56
C LEU A 296 15.51 -55.48 29.25
N ASP A 297 15.71 -55.25 30.55
CA ASP A 297 16.74 -55.90 31.35
C ASP A 297 16.48 -57.41 31.43
N GLN A 298 15.22 -57.82 31.62
CA GLN A 298 14.80 -59.23 31.56
C GLN A 298 15.05 -59.84 30.17
N GLY A 299 14.63 -59.16 29.10
CA GLY A 299 14.87 -59.63 27.73
C GLY A 299 16.36 -59.73 27.36
N ASN A 300 17.19 -58.79 27.83
CA ASN A 300 18.64 -58.85 27.64
C ASN A 300 19.29 -60.01 28.42
N ALA A 301 18.81 -60.30 29.63
CA ALA A 301 19.29 -61.43 30.41
C ALA A 301 18.95 -62.77 29.73
N GLU A 302 17.72 -62.90 29.20
CA GLU A 302 17.30 -64.06 28.41
C GLU A 302 18.12 -64.21 27.12
N LEU A 303 18.36 -63.11 26.40
CA LEU A 303 19.19 -63.12 25.18
C LEU A 303 20.62 -63.58 25.47
N LEU A 304 21.21 -63.10 26.58
CA LEU A 304 22.55 -63.50 27.00
C LEU A 304 22.60 -65.00 27.31
N TYR A 305 21.58 -65.53 27.99
CA TYR A 305 21.44 -66.95 28.28
C TYR A 305 21.35 -67.80 27.01
N TYR A 306 20.50 -67.41 26.04
CA TYR A 306 20.40 -68.13 24.76
C TYR A 306 21.70 -68.07 23.96
N LYS A 307 22.41 -66.95 23.98
CA LYS A 307 23.72 -66.83 23.31
C LYS A 307 24.77 -67.76 23.94
N GLN A 308 24.76 -67.89 25.26
CA GLN A 308 25.64 -68.85 25.96
C GLN A 308 25.29 -70.30 25.59
N LEU A 309 24.00 -70.62 25.53
CA LEU A 309 23.53 -71.94 25.12
C LEU A 309 23.97 -72.26 23.68
N GLN A 310 23.80 -71.33 22.74
CA GLN A 310 24.25 -71.48 21.36
C GLN A 310 25.77 -71.72 21.26
N ASN A 311 26.57 -70.97 22.02
CA ASN A 311 28.02 -71.17 22.03
C ASN A 311 28.41 -72.57 22.53
N GLU A 312 27.70 -73.11 23.54
CA GLU A 312 27.93 -74.47 24.02
C GLU A 312 27.46 -75.53 22.99
N GLU A 313 26.36 -75.29 22.29
CA GLU A 313 25.90 -76.15 21.19
C GLU A 313 26.91 -76.18 20.03
N GLU A 314 27.41 -75.02 19.59
CA GLU A 314 28.46 -74.89 18.58
C GLU A 314 29.73 -75.64 19.01
N ARG A 315 30.16 -75.48 20.27
CA ARG A 315 31.30 -76.21 20.83
C ARG A 315 31.10 -77.72 20.79
N ILE A 316 29.90 -78.21 21.12
CA ILE A 316 29.58 -79.64 21.05
C ILE A 316 29.58 -80.14 19.59
N MET A 317 29.07 -79.34 18.66
CA MET A 317 29.10 -79.68 17.23
C MET A 317 30.53 -79.74 16.68
N ASP A 318 31.38 -78.77 17.02
CA ASP A 318 32.78 -78.75 16.62
C ASP A 318 33.55 -79.97 17.14
N LEU A 319 33.31 -80.37 18.40
CA LEU A 319 33.87 -81.59 18.97
C LEU A 319 33.38 -82.87 18.25
N ARG A 320 32.13 -82.90 17.78
CA ARG A 320 31.61 -84.02 16.97
C ARG A 320 32.27 -84.05 15.58
N ILE A 321 32.42 -82.90 14.94
CA ILE A 321 33.10 -82.78 13.63
C ILE A 321 34.56 -83.23 13.75
N ALA A 322 35.27 -82.77 14.76
CA ALA A 322 36.67 -83.15 15.01
C ALA A 322 36.83 -84.66 15.23
N ASN A 323 35.94 -85.27 16.02
CA ASN A 323 35.96 -86.72 16.25
C ASN A 323 35.65 -87.51 14.97
N PHE A 324 34.69 -87.06 14.16
CA PHE A 324 34.38 -87.68 12.88
C PHE A 324 35.56 -87.62 11.90
N LEU A 325 36.21 -86.46 11.78
CA LEU A 325 37.40 -86.27 10.95
C LEU A 325 38.56 -87.16 11.40
N LYS A 326 38.79 -87.28 12.71
CA LYS A 326 39.83 -88.16 13.27
C LYS A 326 39.56 -89.63 12.93
N GLN A 327 38.32 -90.10 13.08
CA GLN A 327 37.93 -91.46 12.71
C GLN A 327 38.03 -91.72 11.21
N LYS A 328 37.70 -90.73 10.36
CA LYS A 328 37.87 -90.83 8.91
C LYS A 328 39.34 -90.94 8.53
N GLN A 329 40.19 -90.10 9.12
CA GLN A 329 41.63 -90.11 8.89
C GLN A 329 42.27 -91.44 9.30
N GLU A 330 41.81 -92.06 10.40
CA GLU A 330 42.29 -93.37 10.83
C GLU A 330 41.85 -94.53 9.91
N ARG A 331 40.66 -94.44 9.30
CA ARG A 331 40.24 -95.40 8.26
C ARG A 331 41.04 -95.24 6.98
N GLU A 332 41.27 -94.01 6.54
CA GLU A 332 42.07 -93.72 5.35
C GLU A 332 43.54 -94.11 5.53
N SER A 333 44.11 -93.97 6.72
CA SER A 333 45.49 -94.41 7.01
C SER A 333 45.63 -95.93 6.99
N LYS A 334 44.66 -96.68 7.54
CA LYS A 334 44.62 -98.15 7.47
C LYS A 334 44.52 -98.64 6.02
N ASN A 335 43.62 -98.06 5.23
CA ASN A 335 43.48 -98.41 3.81
C ASN A 335 44.74 -98.10 2.98
N LYS A 336 45.46 -97.01 3.28
CA LYS A 336 46.74 -96.67 2.63
C LYS A 336 47.84 -97.67 2.98
N ALA A 337 47.97 -98.05 4.25
CA ALA A 337 48.95 -99.04 4.69
C ALA A 337 48.71 -100.42 4.03
N GLU A 338 47.45 -100.83 3.88
CA GLU A 338 47.09 -102.06 3.16
C GLU A 338 47.44 -101.98 1.66
N ALA A 339 47.18 -100.84 1.00
CA ALA A 339 47.53 -100.64 -0.40
C ALA A 339 49.05 -100.63 -0.64
N GLU A 340 49.84 -100.10 0.29
CA GLU A 340 51.31 -100.09 0.23
C GLU A 340 51.90 -101.49 0.43
N ALA A 341 51.33 -102.30 1.34
CA ALA A 341 51.72 -103.70 1.52
C ALA A 341 51.48 -104.54 0.26
N ILE A 342 50.37 -104.31 -0.45
CA ILE A 342 50.06 -105.00 -1.72
C ILE A 342 51.04 -104.59 -2.83
N LYS A 343 51.45 -103.31 -2.91
CA LYS A 343 52.44 -102.85 -3.88
C LYS A 343 53.83 -103.43 -3.60
N ALA A 344 54.25 -103.49 -2.35
CA ALA A 344 55.52 -104.09 -1.95
C ALA A 344 55.61 -105.60 -2.28
N ALA A 345 54.49 -106.33 -2.17
CA ALA A 345 54.42 -107.74 -2.58
C ALA A 345 54.55 -107.93 -4.10
N LYS A 346 53.95 -107.05 -4.90
CA LYS A 346 54.07 -107.08 -6.38
C LYS A 346 55.47 -106.73 -6.87
N GLN A 347 56.15 -105.80 -6.20
CA GLN A 347 57.51 -105.38 -6.57
C GLN A 347 58.54 -106.50 -6.37
N LYS A 348 58.41 -107.31 -5.30
CA LYS A 348 59.27 -108.48 -5.06
C LYS A 348 59.16 -109.56 -6.15
N GLY A 349 58.02 -109.63 -6.86
CA GLY A 349 57.83 -110.53 -8.01
C GLY A 349 58.51 -110.04 -9.30
N ILE A 350 58.60 -108.73 -9.49
CA ILE A 350 59.21 -108.10 -10.68
C ILE A 350 60.74 -108.14 -10.60
N ASP A 351 61.31 -108.00 -9.40
CA ASP A 351 62.76 -108.01 -9.18
C ASP A 351 63.41 -109.39 -9.41
N HIS A 352 62.66 -110.49 -9.25
CA HIS A 352 63.14 -111.85 -9.51
C HIS A 352 63.20 -112.19 -11.01
N ILE A 353 62.28 -111.61 -11.81
CA ILE A 353 62.26 -111.75 -13.28
C ILE A 353 63.34 -110.89 -13.93
N SER A 354 63.61 -109.70 -13.37
CA SER A 354 64.66 -108.80 -13.87
C SER A 354 66.09 -109.34 -13.66
N LYS A 355 66.34 -110.10 -12.57
CA LYS A 355 67.65 -110.74 -12.33
C LYS A 355 67.93 -111.93 -13.27
N ALA A 356 66.91 -112.69 -13.65
CA ALA A 356 67.06 -113.78 -14.62
C ALA A 356 67.34 -113.27 -16.04
N GLN A 357 66.73 -112.15 -16.43
CA GLN A 357 66.95 -111.52 -17.74
C GLN A 357 68.34 -110.86 -17.88
N LYS A 358 68.93 -110.35 -16.80
CA LYS A 358 70.28 -109.77 -16.81
C LYS A 358 71.39 -110.82 -16.99
N ALA A 359 71.25 -112.01 -16.40
CA ALA A 359 72.23 -113.10 -16.58
C ALA A 359 72.21 -113.67 -18.03
N GLU A 360 71.07 -113.63 -18.71
CA GLU A 360 70.94 -114.08 -20.11
C GLU A 360 71.48 -113.04 -21.12
N GLN A 361 71.47 -111.75 -20.75
CA GLN A 361 72.09 -110.67 -21.52
C GLN A 361 73.63 -110.68 -21.39
N GLU A 362 74.16 -110.97 -20.21
CA GLU A 362 75.62 -111.07 -19.97
C GLU A 362 76.27 -112.23 -20.76
N LEU A 363 75.57 -113.36 -20.94
CA LEU A 363 76.03 -114.48 -21.79
C LEU A 363 76.00 -114.15 -23.31
N LYS A 364 75.09 -113.26 -23.74
CA LYS A 364 75.02 -112.77 -25.13
C LYS A 364 76.12 -111.75 -25.45
N GLU A 365 76.52 -110.93 -24.48
CA GLU A 365 77.60 -109.94 -24.63
C GLU A 365 79.00 -110.59 -24.74
N GLU A 366 79.22 -111.74 -24.12
CA GLU A 366 80.49 -112.50 -24.25
C GLU A 366 80.65 -113.16 -25.64
N LEU A 367 79.55 -113.60 -26.26
CA LEU A 367 79.53 -114.12 -27.64
C LEU A 367 79.62 -113.02 -28.71
N GLU A 368 79.27 -111.77 -28.38
CA GLU A 368 79.47 -110.60 -29.25
C GLU A 368 80.87 -109.98 -29.14
N ARG A 369 81.59 -110.13 -28.01
CA ARG A 369 83.02 -109.73 -27.92
C ARG A 369 83.92 -110.48 -28.90
N ILE A 370 83.66 -111.76 -29.16
CA ILE A 370 84.43 -112.56 -30.14
C ILE A 370 84.06 -112.20 -31.59
N ARG A 371 82.82 -111.74 -31.84
CA ARG A 371 82.40 -111.20 -33.15
C ARG A 371 82.97 -109.80 -33.43
N ASN A 372 83.10 -108.96 -32.40
CA ASN A 372 83.60 -107.59 -32.52
C ASN A 372 85.11 -107.48 -32.80
N LEU A 373 85.92 -108.48 -32.42
CA LEU A 373 87.35 -108.54 -32.81
C LEU A 373 87.56 -108.83 -34.32
N LYS A 374 86.62 -109.52 -34.97
CA LYS A 374 86.65 -109.77 -36.43
C LYS A 374 86.11 -108.57 -37.23
N ILE A 375 85.17 -107.82 -36.66
CA ILE A 375 84.63 -106.57 -37.23
C ILE A 375 85.64 -105.42 -37.09
N GLN A 376 86.50 -105.41 -36.06
CA GLN A 376 87.56 -104.41 -35.92
C GLN A 376 88.65 -104.52 -37.01
N GLU A 377 88.98 -105.72 -37.51
CA GLU A 377 89.91 -105.88 -38.66
C GLU A 377 89.28 -105.46 -40.01
N ASP A 378 87.98 -105.66 -40.19
CA ASP A 378 87.26 -105.27 -41.42
C ASP A 378 86.92 -103.76 -41.45
N VAL A 379 86.64 -103.14 -40.30
CA VAL A 379 86.45 -101.69 -40.17
C VAL A 379 87.77 -100.92 -40.31
N GLU A 380 88.91 -101.46 -39.87
CA GLU A 380 90.23 -100.84 -40.14
C GLU A 380 90.60 -100.91 -41.63
N ARG A 381 90.23 -102.00 -42.34
CA ARG A 381 90.39 -102.13 -43.80
C ARG A 381 89.44 -101.21 -44.59
N GLU A 382 88.23 -100.96 -44.12
CA GLU A 382 87.30 -99.99 -44.73
C GLU A 382 87.60 -98.53 -44.35
N TYR A 383 88.18 -98.26 -43.18
CA TYR A 383 88.62 -96.92 -42.79
C TYR A 383 89.85 -96.47 -43.61
N ARG A 384 90.81 -97.37 -43.89
CA ARG A 384 91.89 -97.09 -44.87
C ARG A 384 91.39 -96.94 -46.31
N ARG A 385 90.26 -97.56 -46.69
CA ARG A 385 89.60 -97.35 -47.99
C ARG A 385 88.82 -96.03 -48.02
N LYS A 386 88.14 -95.65 -46.95
CA LYS A 386 87.41 -94.36 -46.83
C LYS A 386 88.33 -93.16 -46.64
N GLU A 387 89.50 -93.27 -46.01
CA GLU A 387 90.53 -92.22 -46.07
C GLU A 387 91.16 -92.13 -47.45
N ARG A 388 91.46 -93.27 -48.12
CA ARG A 388 91.91 -93.24 -49.52
C ARG A 388 90.86 -92.66 -50.45
N ASP A 389 89.58 -92.99 -50.29
CA ASP A 389 88.51 -92.55 -51.17
C ASP A 389 88.04 -91.13 -50.85
N ALA A 390 88.11 -90.67 -49.60
CA ALA A 390 87.90 -89.26 -49.23
C ALA A 390 89.09 -88.38 -49.64
N ALA A 391 90.33 -88.91 -49.56
CA ALA A 391 91.49 -88.27 -50.14
C ALA A 391 91.40 -88.26 -51.68
N ILE A 392 91.01 -89.35 -52.34
CA ILE A 392 90.79 -89.43 -53.80
C ILE A 392 89.63 -88.55 -54.24
N LYS A 393 88.57 -88.40 -53.45
CA LYS A 393 87.43 -87.53 -53.78
C LYS A 393 87.79 -86.05 -53.58
N ARG A 394 88.49 -85.67 -52.51
CA ARG A 394 89.11 -84.34 -52.39
C ARG A 394 90.17 -84.10 -53.47
N ASN A 395 90.98 -85.10 -53.84
CA ASN A 395 91.94 -84.97 -54.93
C ASN A 395 91.23 -84.91 -56.29
N LYS A 396 90.07 -85.56 -56.48
CA LYS A 396 89.26 -85.46 -57.70
C LYS A 396 88.54 -84.12 -57.77
N GLU A 397 88.03 -83.59 -56.67
CA GLU A 397 87.42 -82.26 -56.62
C GLU A 397 88.49 -81.16 -56.75
N MET A 398 89.66 -81.32 -56.12
CA MET A 398 90.83 -80.45 -56.33
C MET A 398 91.43 -80.62 -57.73
N LYS A 399 91.46 -81.82 -58.30
CA LYS A 399 91.86 -82.04 -59.71
C LYS A 399 90.82 -81.50 -60.66
N GLN A 400 89.53 -81.57 -60.38
CA GLN A 400 88.49 -80.97 -61.23
C GLN A 400 88.51 -79.46 -61.12
N LEU A 401 88.76 -78.88 -59.94
CA LEU A 401 89.01 -77.44 -59.79
C LEU A 401 90.35 -77.03 -60.42
N HIS A 402 91.39 -77.86 -60.35
CA HIS A 402 92.68 -77.61 -60.99
C HIS A 402 92.62 -77.82 -62.52
N GLU A 403 91.86 -78.78 -63.02
CA GLU A 403 91.60 -79.04 -64.44
C GLU A 403 90.66 -77.97 -64.99
N ALA A 404 89.66 -77.51 -64.23
CA ALA A 404 88.86 -76.36 -64.60
C ALA A 404 89.71 -75.07 -64.59
N ARG A 405 90.63 -74.91 -63.62
CA ARG A 405 91.56 -73.77 -63.57
C ARG A 405 92.66 -73.86 -64.62
N ILE A 406 93.14 -75.06 -64.97
CA ILE A 406 94.05 -75.32 -66.10
C ILE A 406 93.30 -75.13 -67.41
N GLN A 407 92.04 -75.51 -67.53
CA GLN A 407 91.22 -75.24 -68.71
C GLN A 407 90.96 -73.75 -68.83
N GLN A 408 90.67 -73.04 -67.73
CA GLN A 408 90.61 -71.58 -67.72
C GLN A 408 91.94 -70.96 -68.11
N ILE A 409 93.07 -71.44 -67.57
CA ILE A 409 94.41 -70.98 -67.93
C ILE A 409 94.77 -71.36 -69.36
N ASN A 410 94.36 -72.51 -69.88
CA ASN A 410 94.61 -72.96 -71.25
C ASN A 410 93.71 -72.25 -72.25
N ASP A 411 92.49 -71.88 -71.86
CA ASP A 411 91.60 -71.08 -72.67
C ASP A 411 92.06 -69.61 -72.67
N ILE A 412 92.56 -69.11 -71.52
CA ILE A 412 93.31 -67.86 -71.47
C ILE A 412 94.58 -67.96 -72.31
N HIS A 413 95.38 -69.02 -72.23
CA HIS A 413 96.56 -69.22 -73.07
C HIS A 413 96.20 -69.41 -74.54
N ARG A 414 95.02 -69.95 -74.88
CA ARG A 414 94.53 -70.04 -76.27
C ARG A 414 94.02 -68.71 -76.78
N LEU A 415 93.44 -67.89 -75.91
CA LEU A 415 93.05 -66.52 -76.22
C LEU A 415 94.30 -65.67 -76.41
N ILE A 416 95.24 -65.71 -75.46
CA ILE A 416 96.57 -65.09 -75.56
C ILE A 416 97.33 -65.66 -76.76
N ALA A 417 97.29 -66.95 -77.07
CA ALA A 417 97.95 -67.50 -78.26
C ALA A 417 97.23 -67.11 -79.56
N ARG A 418 95.91 -66.86 -79.54
CA ARG A 418 95.20 -66.26 -80.68
C ARG A 418 95.50 -64.79 -80.83
N GLU A 419 95.69 -64.06 -79.73
CA GLU A 419 96.12 -62.67 -79.71
C GLU A 419 97.56 -62.55 -80.16
N ILE A 420 98.48 -63.35 -79.61
CA ILE A 420 99.87 -63.49 -80.10
C ILE A 420 99.90 -63.98 -81.54
N ALA A 421 99.02 -64.88 -81.99
CA ALA A 421 98.98 -65.27 -83.41
C ALA A 421 98.39 -64.17 -84.30
N LYS A 422 97.44 -63.35 -83.82
CA LYS A 422 96.96 -62.15 -84.51
C LYS A 422 98.01 -61.04 -84.52
N ASP A 423 98.77 -60.90 -83.44
CA ASP A 423 99.86 -59.95 -83.29
C ASP A 423 101.09 -60.41 -84.09
N GLU A 424 101.40 -61.71 -84.14
CA GLU A 424 102.37 -62.32 -85.04
C GLU A 424 101.89 -62.25 -86.49
N GLN A 425 100.60 -62.40 -86.78
CA GLN A 425 100.11 -62.29 -88.16
C GLN A 425 100.08 -60.83 -88.60
N SER A 426 99.79 -59.88 -87.72
CA SER A 426 99.88 -58.44 -88.02
C SER A 426 101.34 -57.98 -88.07
N PHE A 427 102.22 -58.50 -87.20
CA PHE A 427 103.67 -58.30 -87.24
C PHE A 427 104.31 -58.96 -88.45
N ASN A 428 103.93 -60.18 -88.83
CA ASN A 428 104.40 -60.87 -90.03
C ASN A 428 103.82 -60.26 -91.30
N ASN A 429 102.62 -59.67 -91.26
CA ASN A 429 102.12 -58.87 -92.37
C ASN A 429 102.91 -57.54 -92.47
N ALA A 430 103.25 -56.89 -91.36
CA ALA A 430 104.11 -55.71 -91.35
C ALA A 430 105.56 -56.04 -91.76
N ALA A 431 106.09 -57.21 -91.34
CA ALA A 431 107.40 -57.72 -91.69
C ALA A 431 107.45 -58.20 -93.14
N ARG A 432 106.39 -58.84 -93.67
CA ARG A 432 106.24 -59.11 -95.11
C ARG A 432 106.13 -57.84 -95.92
N GLN A 433 105.40 -56.83 -95.45
CA GLN A 433 105.39 -55.53 -96.12
C GLN A 433 106.79 -54.93 -96.13
N ASN A 434 107.54 -54.99 -95.03
CA ASN A 434 108.95 -54.57 -94.98
C ASN A 434 109.88 -55.44 -95.85
N GLU A 435 109.72 -56.76 -95.87
CA GLU A 435 110.50 -57.67 -96.72
C GLU A 435 110.16 -57.50 -98.19
N GLU A 436 108.90 -57.22 -98.54
CA GLU A 436 108.49 -56.84 -99.89
C GLU A 436 109.06 -55.46 -100.27
N PHE A 437 109.16 -54.51 -99.32
CA PHE A 437 109.87 -53.25 -99.54
C PHE A 437 111.36 -53.50 -99.77
N ILE A 438 112.01 -54.33 -98.96
CA ILE A 438 113.43 -54.68 -99.10
C ILE A 438 113.68 -55.51 -100.37
N GLN A 439 112.78 -56.42 -100.75
CA GLN A 439 112.88 -57.20 -101.99
C GLN A 439 112.66 -56.34 -103.22
N LYS A 440 111.71 -55.39 -103.18
CA LYS A 440 111.57 -54.39 -104.25
C LYS A 440 112.81 -53.50 -104.33
N GLU A 441 113.40 -53.13 -103.21
CA GLU A 441 114.66 -52.37 -103.17
C GLU A 441 115.84 -53.19 -103.73
N LYS A 442 115.95 -54.48 -103.36
CA LYS A 442 116.93 -55.41 -103.93
C LYS A 442 116.72 -55.70 -105.41
N GLU A 443 115.48 -55.86 -105.88
CA GLU A 443 115.20 -56.02 -107.30
C GLU A 443 115.54 -54.75 -108.09
N LEU A 444 115.34 -53.57 -107.51
CA LEU A 444 115.78 -52.32 -108.11
C LEU A 444 117.31 -52.24 -108.15
N ASP A 445 117.98 -52.67 -107.09
CA ASP A 445 119.44 -52.75 -107.04
C ASP A 445 120.02 -53.81 -107.99
N ASP A 446 119.39 -54.97 -108.13
CA ASP A 446 119.80 -56.04 -109.04
C ASP A 446 119.49 -55.67 -110.50
N LYS A 447 118.40 -54.94 -110.77
CA LYS A 447 118.17 -54.31 -112.07
C LYS A 447 119.25 -53.27 -112.37
N ARG A 448 119.68 -52.48 -111.38
CA ARG A 448 120.81 -51.55 -111.49
C ARG A 448 122.11 -52.29 -111.80
N LYS A 449 122.42 -53.35 -111.06
CA LYS A 449 123.61 -54.17 -111.27
C LYS A 449 123.59 -54.87 -112.63
N ALA A 450 122.46 -55.45 -113.03
CA ALA A 450 122.30 -56.06 -114.35
C ALA A 450 122.43 -55.02 -115.48
N GLN A 451 121.97 -53.79 -115.28
CA GLN A 451 122.22 -52.70 -116.22
C GLN A 451 123.71 -52.37 -116.31
N ILE A 452 124.41 -52.31 -115.17
CA ILE A 452 125.86 -52.11 -115.13
C ILE A 452 126.58 -53.28 -115.81
N GLU A 453 126.17 -54.53 -115.58
CA GLU A 453 126.76 -55.73 -116.18
C GLU A 453 126.51 -55.79 -117.69
N ARG A 454 125.30 -55.44 -118.15
CA ARG A 454 124.99 -55.31 -119.58
C ARG A 454 125.81 -54.20 -120.22
N HIS A 455 125.97 -53.08 -119.52
CA HIS A 455 126.82 -52.00 -119.99
C HIS A 455 128.29 -52.46 -120.08
N ARG A 456 128.76 -53.24 -119.11
CA ARG A 456 130.10 -53.84 -119.13
C ARG A 456 130.27 -54.84 -120.28
N GLN A 457 129.27 -55.69 -120.54
CA GLN A 457 129.28 -56.62 -121.67
C GLN A 457 129.20 -55.90 -123.02
N ALA A 458 128.47 -54.79 -123.12
CA ALA A 458 128.44 -53.95 -124.31
C ALA A 458 129.82 -53.36 -124.60
N ILE A 459 130.54 -52.91 -123.57
CA ILE A 459 131.93 -52.47 -123.70
C ILE A 459 132.83 -53.63 -124.17
N MET A 460 132.68 -54.83 -123.60
CA MET A 460 133.47 -55.99 -124.04
C MET A 460 133.17 -56.41 -125.48
N LYS A 461 131.91 -56.31 -125.92
CA LYS A 461 131.53 -56.54 -127.32
C LYS A 461 132.15 -55.50 -128.25
N GLN A 462 132.15 -54.23 -127.86
CA GLN A 462 132.82 -53.18 -128.62
C GLN A 462 134.33 -53.40 -128.75
N ILE A 463 134.98 -53.97 -127.72
CA ILE A 463 136.41 -54.31 -127.78
C ILE A 463 136.64 -55.45 -128.77
N ASN A 464 135.85 -56.53 -128.69
CA ASN A 464 135.97 -57.66 -129.61
C ASN A 464 135.63 -57.30 -131.07
N ASP A 465 134.64 -56.45 -131.29
CA ASP A 465 134.29 -56.01 -132.65
C ASP A 465 135.38 -55.10 -133.25
N LYS A 466 136.11 -54.35 -132.41
CA LYS A 466 137.31 -53.62 -132.85
C LYS A 466 138.49 -54.52 -133.20
N GLU A 467 138.64 -55.67 -132.54
CA GLU A 467 139.68 -56.63 -132.91
C GLU A 467 139.40 -57.34 -134.24
N ARG A 468 138.12 -57.52 -134.61
CA ARG A 468 137.73 -58.07 -135.93
C ARG A 468 137.91 -57.13 -137.12
N ALA A 469 138.20 -55.86 -136.87
CA ALA A 469 138.46 -54.87 -137.92
C ALA A 469 139.97 -54.60 -138.11
N ARG A 470 140.84 -55.54 -137.70
CA ARG A 470 142.25 -55.51 -138.06
C ARG A 470 142.53 -56.30 -139.32
#